data_AF-A0A7W4TQM7-F1
#
_entry.id   AF-A0A7W4TQM7-F1
#
_cell.length_a   1.000
_cell.length_b   1.000
_cell.length_c   1.000
_cell.angle_alpha   90.00
_cell.angle_beta   90.00
_cell.angle_gamma   90.00
#
_symmetry.space_group_name_H-M   'P 1'
#
loop_
_entity.id
_entity.type
_entity.pdbx_description
1 polymer ?
#
loop_
_entity_poly.entity_id
_entity_poly.type
_entity_poly.pdbx_seq_one_letter_code
_entity_poly.pdbx_strand_id
1 'polypeptide(L)'
;MPSREIARGLAALTVTAVEVGHDELEARRQVGAFLRGLSLDPVTVLREAVAAVAELAPAEMREAGGEHQLLAALEARAWLERMTADAARGTAL
;
A
#
# COMPACT_ATOMS: atom_id res chain seq x y z
N MET A 1 -10.65 15.45 1.68
CA MET A 1 -9.69 15.27 2.80
C MET A 1 -9.59 13.84 3.34
N PRO A 2 -10.65 13.02 3.47
CA PRO A 2 -10.49 11.68 4.07
C PRO A 2 -9.65 10.69 3.23
N SER A 3 -9.62 10.84 1.90
CA SER A 3 -8.86 9.93 1.02
C SER A 3 -7.37 9.86 1.33
N ARG A 4 -6.74 11.01 1.63
CA ARG A 4 -5.28 11.10 1.83
C ARG A 4 -4.81 10.48 3.14
N GLU A 5 -5.59 10.62 4.21
CA GLU A 5 -5.31 9.98 5.50
C GLU A 5 -5.51 8.47 5.40
N ILE A 6 -6.58 8.03 4.73
CA ILE A 6 -6.85 6.62 4.45
C ILE A 6 -5.72 6.02 3.60
N ALA A 7 -5.28 6.72 2.56
CA ALA A 7 -4.19 6.29 1.69
C ALA A 7 -2.86 6.14 2.44
N ARG A 8 -2.54 7.06 3.36
CA ARG A 8 -1.37 6.97 4.24
C ARG A 8 -1.47 5.78 5.19
N GLY A 9 -2.63 5.58 5.81
CA GLY A 9 -2.88 4.42 6.67
C GLY A 9 -2.72 3.11 5.90
N LEU A 10 -3.28 3.04 4.69
CA LEU A 10 -3.16 1.89 3.79
C LEU A 10 -1.70 1.61 3.39
N ALA A 11 -0.93 2.66 3.06
CA ALA A 11 0.49 2.54 2.75
C ALA A 11 1.27 1.98 3.95
N ALA A 12 1.08 2.54 5.14
CA ALA A 12 1.76 2.07 6.35
C ALA A 12 1.41 0.61 6.69
N LEU A 13 0.12 0.25 6.63
CA LEU A 13 -0.32 -1.13 6.87
C LEU A 13 0.25 -2.11 5.85
N THR A 14 0.36 -1.72 4.58
CA THR A 14 0.93 -2.58 3.54
C THR A 14 2.43 -2.78 3.76
N VAL A 15 3.16 -1.73 4.13
CA VAL A 15 4.58 -1.84 4.49
C VAL A 15 4.77 -2.80 5.66
N THR A 16 4.03 -2.61 6.76
CA THR A 16 4.08 -3.51 7.92
C THR A 16 3.71 -4.95 7.55
N ALA A 17 2.71 -5.15 6.69
CA ALA A 17 2.32 -6.47 6.23
C ALA A 17 3.46 -7.19 5.52
N VAL A 18 4.21 -6.49 4.67
CA VAL A 18 5.40 -7.04 4.01
C VAL A 18 6.52 -7.31 5.01
N GLU A 19 6.80 -6.37 5.92
CA GLU A 19 7.86 -6.53 6.93
C GLU A 19 7.66 -7.77 7.81
N VAL A 20 6.41 -8.11 8.15
CA VAL A 20 6.10 -9.29 8.97
C VAL A 20 5.82 -10.56 8.15
N GLY A 21 5.96 -10.50 6.82
CA GLY A 21 5.83 -11.65 5.93
C GLY A 21 4.40 -12.12 5.68
N HIS A 22 3.42 -11.22 5.65
CA HIS A 22 2.06 -11.56 5.23
C HIS A 22 2.00 -11.97 3.75
N ASP A 23 0.96 -12.72 3.39
CA ASP A 23 0.66 -13.09 2.01
C ASP A 23 -0.03 -11.94 1.25
N GLU A 24 0.42 -11.67 0.03
CA GLU A 24 -0.11 -10.58 -0.80
C GLU A 24 -1.58 -10.80 -1.17
N LEU A 25 -2.00 -12.04 -1.46
CA LEU A 25 -3.38 -12.30 -1.87
C LEU A 25 -4.35 -12.04 -0.73
N GLU A 26 -3.99 -12.40 0.49
CA GLU A 26 -4.80 -12.08 1.68
C GLU A 26 -4.83 -10.57 1.95
N ALA A 27 -3.68 -9.88 1.85
CA ALA A 27 -3.64 -8.42 1.99
C ALA A 27 -4.54 -7.73 0.95
N ARG A 28 -4.51 -8.17 -0.31
CA ARG A 28 -5.40 -7.68 -1.38
C ARG A 28 -6.87 -7.80 -1.01
N ARG A 29 -7.31 -8.98 -0.56
CA ARG A 29 -8.70 -9.23 -0.18
C ARG A 29 -9.17 -8.30 0.95
N GLN A 30 -8.31 -8.08 1.94
CA GLN A 30 -8.61 -7.21 3.08
C GLN A 30 -8.68 -5.74 2.65
N VAL A 31 -7.75 -5.28 1.82
CA VAL A 31 -7.77 -3.92 1.24
C VAL A 31 -9.00 -3.73 0.37
N GLY A 32 -9.34 -4.69 -0.48
CA GLY A 32 -10.55 -4.68 -1.29
C GLY A 32 -11.82 -4.59 -0.43
N ALA A 33 -11.92 -5.39 0.63
CA ALA A 33 -13.06 -5.35 1.55
C ALA A 33 -13.18 -4.00 2.28
N PHE A 34 -12.06 -3.46 2.75
CA PHE A 34 -11.99 -2.17 3.41
C PHE A 34 -12.43 -1.03 2.48
N LEU A 35 -11.89 -0.96 1.26
CA LEU A 35 -12.23 0.08 0.29
C LEU A 35 -13.70 0.03 -0.14
N ARG A 36 -14.28 -1.17 -0.29
CA ARG A 36 -15.72 -1.34 -0.57
C ARG A 36 -16.60 -0.73 0.52
N GLY A 37 -16.16 -0.77 1.79
CA GLY A 37 -16.89 -0.22 2.93
C GLY A 37 -16.87 1.31 3.04
N LEU A 38 -15.94 1.99 2.34
CA LEU A 38 -15.71 3.44 2.50
C LEU A 38 -16.43 4.32 1.48
N SER A 39 -17.11 3.74 0.49
CA SER A 39 -17.74 4.47 -0.63
C SER A 39 -16.78 5.44 -1.35
N LEU A 40 -15.48 5.12 -1.36
CA LEU A 40 -14.44 5.87 -2.08
C LEU A 40 -14.09 5.17 -3.38
N ASP A 41 -13.58 5.93 -4.37
CA ASP A 41 -12.98 5.34 -5.56
C ASP A 41 -11.69 4.58 -5.18
N PRO A 42 -11.66 3.24 -5.31
CA PRO A 42 -10.50 2.46 -4.90
C PRO A 42 -9.23 2.85 -5.66
N VAL A 43 -9.34 3.18 -6.95
CA VAL A 43 -8.19 3.52 -7.79
C VAL A 43 -7.51 4.79 -7.28
N THR A 44 -8.28 5.80 -6.91
CA THR A 44 -7.76 7.05 -6.35
C THR A 44 -7.04 6.81 -5.02
N VAL A 45 -7.66 6.06 -4.09
CA VAL A 45 -7.06 5.75 -2.79
C VAL A 45 -5.77 4.95 -2.95
N LEU A 46 -5.75 3.95 -3.84
CA LEU A 46 -4.57 3.13 -4.09
C LEU A 46 -3.42 3.93 -4.72
N ARG A 47 -3.71 4.83 -5.67
CA ARG A 47 -2.68 5.73 -6.24
C ARG A 47 -2.09 6.66 -5.20
N GLU A 48 -2.92 7.23 -4.32
CA GLU A 48 -2.44 8.05 -3.20
C GLU A 48 -1.60 7.21 -2.23
N ALA A 49 -1.95 5.94 -2.00
CA ALA A 49 -1.19 5.04 -1.14
C ALA A 49 0.19 4.71 -1.74
N VAL A 50 0.27 4.44 -3.05
CA VAL A 50 1.54 4.25 -3.77
C VAL A 50 2.47 5.46 -3.57
N ALA A 51 1.93 6.68 -3.70
CA ALA A 51 2.71 7.90 -3.45
C ALA A 51 3.14 8.03 -1.98
N ALA A 52 2.26 7.66 -1.04
CA ALA A 52 2.55 7.74 0.39
C ALA A 52 3.65 6.76 0.84
N VAL A 53 3.84 5.61 0.17
CA VAL A 53 4.96 4.71 0.49
C VAL A 53 6.33 5.40 0.33
N ALA A 54 6.47 6.31 -0.65
CA ALA A 54 7.70 7.08 -0.81
C ALA A 54 7.94 8.08 0.34
N GLU A 55 6.88 8.56 1.00
CA GLU A 55 6.97 9.38 2.22
C GLU A 55 7.37 8.55 3.45
N LEU A 56 7.10 7.24 3.44
CA LEU A 56 7.34 6.30 4.55
C LEU A 56 8.74 5.66 4.55
N ALA A 57 9.45 5.68 3.42
CA ALA A 57 10.84 5.25 3.33
C ALA A 57 11.76 6.48 3.36
N PRO A 58 12.08 7.05 4.54
CA PRO A 58 12.94 8.22 4.60
C PRO A 58 14.31 7.91 3.99
N ALA A 59 14.89 8.92 3.35
CA ALA A 59 16.22 8.86 2.75
C ALA A 59 17.30 8.39 3.74
N GLU A 60 17.06 8.53 5.04
CA GLU A 60 17.89 8.12 6.16
C GLU A 60 17.97 6.60 6.36
N MET A 61 16.98 5.82 5.89
CA MET A 61 16.99 4.35 5.98
C MET A 61 18.10 3.71 5.14
N ARG A 62 18.61 4.43 4.13
CA ARG A 62 19.75 3.99 3.32
C ARG A 62 21.08 3.99 4.09
N GLU A 63 21.20 4.74 5.19
CA GLU A 63 22.48 4.92 5.89
C GLU A 63 22.60 4.10 7.19
N ALA A 64 21.50 3.63 7.78
CA ALA A 64 21.49 3.03 9.13
C ALA A 64 21.23 1.51 9.20
N GLY A 65 21.39 0.77 8.10
CA GLY A 65 21.09 -0.68 8.06
C GLY A 65 19.60 -1.01 7.84
N GLY A 66 18.81 -0.04 7.38
CA GLY A 66 17.39 -0.18 7.05
C GLY A 66 17.12 -0.83 5.68
N GLU A 67 18.05 -1.62 5.15
CA GLU A 67 17.92 -2.27 3.83
C GLU A 67 16.66 -3.16 3.79
N HIS A 68 16.38 -3.88 4.87
CA HIS A 68 15.17 -4.69 4.98
C HIS A 68 13.89 -3.87 4.93
N GLN A 69 13.88 -2.70 5.57
CA GLN A 69 12.71 -1.80 5.60
C GLN A 69 12.52 -1.09 4.26
N LEU A 70 13.62 -0.74 3.58
CA LEU A 70 13.58 -0.23 2.21
C LEU A 70 13.05 -1.29 1.24
N LEU A 71 13.51 -2.54 1.34
CA LEU A 71 13.00 -3.65 0.54
C LEU A 71 11.50 -3.87 0.79
N ALA A 72 11.08 -3.86 2.05
CA ALA A 72 9.67 -4.00 2.41
C ALA A 72 8.81 -2.85 1.85
N ALA A 73 9.32 -1.61 1.89
CA ALA A 73 8.64 -0.47 1.28
C ALA A 73 8.53 -0.59 -0.24
N LEU A 74 9.59 -1.02 -0.92
CA LEU A 74 9.57 -1.24 -2.37
C LEU A 74 8.60 -2.36 -2.77
N GLU A 75 8.58 -3.45 -2.01
CA GLU A 75 7.65 -4.55 -2.22
C GLU A 75 6.20 -4.13 -1.95
N ALA A 76 5.93 -3.44 -0.84
CA ALA A 76 4.61 -2.89 -0.52
C ALA A 76 4.10 -1.94 -1.61
N ARG A 77 4.99 -1.09 -2.15
CA ARG A 77 4.68 -0.24 -3.29
C ARG A 77 4.26 -1.07 -4.50
N ALA A 78 5.02 -2.13 -4.82
CA ALA A 78 4.71 -3.01 -5.95
C ALA A 78 3.37 -3.74 -5.76
N TRP A 79 3.01 -4.11 -4.53
CA TRP A 79 1.71 -4.68 -4.20
C TRP A 79 0.58 -3.70 -4.48
N LEU A 80 0.72 -2.45 -4.02
CA LEU A 80 -0.28 -1.39 -4.24
C LEU A 80 -0.41 -0.99 -5.72
N GLU A 81 0.69 -1.00 -6.49
CA GLU A 81 0.65 -0.77 -7.93
C GLU A 81 -0.13 -1.88 -8.67
N ARG A 82 0.05 -3.15 -8.25
CA ARG A 82 -0.74 -4.27 -8.78
C ARG A 82 -2.22 -4.15 -8.44
N MET A 83 -2.54 -3.87 -7.17
CA MET A 83 -3.92 -3.60 -6.73
C MET A 83 -4.54 -2.44 -7.51
N THR A 84 -3.80 -1.36 -7.76
CA THR A 84 -4.27 -0.22 -8.55
C THR A 84 -4.64 -0.66 -9.97
N ALA A 85 -3.78 -1.46 -10.60
CA ALA A 85 -4.00 -1.96 -11.94
C ALA A 85 -5.20 -2.92 -12.00
N ASP A 86 -5.39 -3.74 -10.98
CA ASP A 86 -6.54 -4.64 -10.86
C ASP A 86 -7.85 -3.86 -10.70
N ALA A 87 -7.89 -2.91 -9.76
CA ALA A 87 -9.03 -2.03 -9.56
C ALA A 87 -9.40 -1.25 -10.85
N ALA A 88 -8.40 -0.76 -11.59
CA ALA A 88 -8.62 -0.06 -12.85
C ALA A 88 -9.16 -0.96 -13.98
N ARG A 89 -8.87 -2.26 -13.94
CA ARG A 89 -9.43 -3.26 -14.86
C ARG A 89 -10.81 -3.77 -14.43
N GLY A 90 -11.29 -3.38 -13.25
CA GLY A 90 -12.50 -3.95 -12.64
C GLY A 90 -12.34 -5.41 -12.22
N THR A 91 -11.09 -5.88 -12.05
CA THR A 91 -10.82 -7.19 -11.46
C THR A 91 -10.94 -7.11 -9.94
N ALA A 92 -11.11 -8.27 -9.29
CA ALA A 92 -11.29 -8.31 -7.84
C ALA A 92 -9.99 -7.86 -7.14
N LEU A 93 -10.16 -6.93 -6.19
CA LEU A 93 -9.26 -6.71 -5.06
C LEU A 93 -9.54 -7.74 -3.97
#